data_AF-A0A834RG26-F1
#
_entry.id   AF-A0A834RG26-F1
#
_cell.length_a   1.000
_cell.length_b   1.000
_cell.length_c   1.000
_cell.angle_alpha   90.00
_cell.angle_beta   90.00
_cell.angle_gamma   90.00
#
_symmetry.space_group_name_H-M   'P 1'
#
loop_
_entity.id
_entity.type
_entity.pdbx_description
1 polymer ?
#
loop_
_entity_poly.entity_id
_entity_poly.type
_entity_poly.pdbx_seq_one_letter_code
_entity_poly.pdbx_strand_id
1 'polypeptide(L)'
;MVDSGVGKGIKFAMFAANGIIFIGGLVVFAIGVWTLADRSFMERLLGSNLYITSASLLIAAGVIVSFISFLGSLGAYKEIRFMLLVFFVLLFLIFILMLLGGILGYVFRNQVDDRMKREMKITISYYGNDSAITDAWDSVQRNFHCCGIEIDNHPGYVIYLKNNPFFSTSQRKKFHEVVV
;
A
#
# COMPACT_ATOMS: atom_id res chain seq x y z
N MET A 1 -2.98 -40.89 -26.14
CA MET A 1 -3.44 -39.59 -26.71
C MET A 1 -3.76 -38.57 -25.60
N VAL A 2 -4.20 -39.01 -24.42
CA VAL A 2 -4.45 -38.14 -23.25
C VAL A 2 -3.16 -37.48 -22.73
N ASP A 3 -2.04 -38.20 -22.66
CA ASP A 3 -0.76 -37.65 -22.19
C ASP A 3 -0.18 -36.53 -23.06
N SER A 4 -0.45 -36.54 -24.37
CA SER A 4 0.01 -35.49 -25.29
C SER A 4 -0.82 -34.20 -25.21
N GLY A 5 -2.07 -34.30 -24.74
CA GLY A 5 -2.95 -33.15 -24.52
C GLY A 5 -2.65 -32.42 -23.21
N VAL A 6 -2.38 -33.17 -22.15
CA VAL A 6 -2.05 -32.61 -20.82
C VAL A 6 -0.81 -31.73 -20.87
N GLY A 7 0.26 -32.17 -21.54
CA GLY A 7 1.49 -31.37 -21.67
C GLY A 7 1.30 -30.05 -22.42
N LYS A 8 0.42 -30.02 -23.43
CA LYS A 8 0.08 -28.78 -24.17
C LYS A 8 -0.78 -27.84 -23.33
N GLY A 9 -1.73 -28.37 -22.57
CA GLY A 9 -2.57 -27.61 -21.65
C GLY A 9 -1.75 -26.92 -20.55
N ILE A 10 -0.79 -27.63 -19.94
CA ILE A 10 0.08 -27.07 -18.90
C ILE A 10 0.94 -25.93 -19.44
N LYS A 11 1.54 -26.08 -20.62
CA LYS A 11 2.33 -25.02 -21.25
C LYS A 11 1.50 -23.77 -21.55
N PHE A 12 0.30 -23.96 -22.10
CA PHE A 12 -0.62 -22.86 -22.38
C PHE A 12 -1.05 -22.15 -21.09
N ALA A 13 -1.41 -22.91 -20.05
CA ALA A 13 -1.76 -22.36 -18.74
C ALA A 13 -0.60 -21.57 -18.11
N MET A 14 0.64 -22.07 -18.18
CA MET A 14 1.81 -21.35 -17.69
C MET A 14 2.06 -20.04 -18.46
N PHE A 15 1.91 -20.05 -19.78
CA PHE A 15 2.06 -18.84 -20.58
C PHE A 15 0.96 -17.81 -20.27
N ALA A 16 -0.30 -18.25 -20.22
CA ALA A 16 -1.44 -17.40 -19.90
C ALA A 16 -1.35 -16.81 -18.49
N ALA A 17 -1.08 -17.64 -17.48
CA ALA A 17 -0.95 -17.20 -16.09
C ALA A 17 0.21 -16.20 -15.92
N ASN A 18 1.39 -16.49 -16.47
CA ASN A 18 2.52 -15.54 -16.42
C ASN A 18 2.22 -14.25 -17.19
N GLY A 19 1.47 -14.32 -18.30
CA GLY A 19 1.02 -13.15 -19.05
C GLY A 19 0.08 -12.25 -18.23
N ILE A 20 -0.90 -12.83 -17.54
CA ILE A 20 -1.81 -12.08 -16.66
C ILE A 20 -1.03 -11.41 -15.52
N ILE A 21 -0.11 -12.14 -14.88
CA ILE A 21 0.71 -11.59 -13.79
C ILE A 21 1.62 -10.47 -14.31
N PHE A 22 2.17 -10.60 -15.52
CA PHE A 22 2.96 -9.54 -16.15
C PHE A 22 2.15 -8.26 -16.34
N ILE A 23 0.94 -8.35 -16.89
CA ILE A 23 0.05 -7.20 -17.06
C ILE A 23 -0.31 -6.60 -15.69
N GLY A 24 -0.62 -7.43 -14.69
CA GLY A 24 -0.86 -6.98 -13.32
C GLY A 24 0.33 -6.22 -12.72
N GLY A 25 1.55 -6.73 -12.93
CA GLY A 25 2.79 -6.08 -12.51
C GLY A 25 2.99 -4.70 -13.16
N LEU A 26 2.70 -4.58 -14.46
CA LEU A 26 2.74 -3.29 -15.17
C LEU A 26 1.70 -2.30 -14.66
N VAL A 27 0.49 -2.76 -14.35
CA VAL A 27 -0.56 -1.91 -13.76
C VAL A 27 -0.13 -1.40 -12.38
N VAL A 28 0.39 -2.28 -11.51
CA VAL A 28 0.89 -1.88 -10.19
C VAL A 28 2.06 -0.90 -10.30
N PHE A 29 2.99 -1.16 -11.22
CA PHE A 29 4.09 -0.23 -11.52
C PHE A 29 3.57 1.14 -11.98
N ALA A 30 2.61 1.16 -12.92
CA ALA A 30 2.00 2.39 -13.41
C ALA A 30 1.28 3.16 -12.30
N ILE A 31 0.56 2.48 -11.40
CA ILE A 31 -0.05 3.10 -10.21
C ILE A 31 1.04 3.66 -9.29
N GLY A 32 2.14 2.95 -9.07
CA GLY A 32 3.27 3.44 -8.29
C GLY A 32 3.88 4.72 -8.87
N VAL A 33 4.09 4.76 -10.19
CA VAL A 33 4.60 5.96 -10.87
C VAL A 33 3.57 7.09 -10.85
N TRP A 34 2.30 6.80 -11.11
CA TRP A 34 1.21 7.77 -11.05
C TRP A 34 1.11 8.40 -9.66
N THR A 35 1.13 7.58 -8.61
CA THR A 35 1.10 8.05 -7.22
C THR A 35 2.34 8.89 -6.87
N LEU A 36 3.52 8.59 -7.41
CA LEU A 36 4.70 9.43 -7.22
C LEU A 36 4.64 10.74 -8.03
N ALA A 37 4.11 10.70 -9.25
CA ALA A 37 4.00 11.86 -10.14
C ALA A 37 2.98 12.89 -9.62
N ASP A 38 1.82 12.42 -9.18
CA ASP A 38 0.78 13.26 -8.54
C ASP A 38 1.34 13.97 -7.28
N ARG A 39 2.29 13.32 -6.60
CA ARG A 39 2.99 13.84 -5.42
C ARG A 39 4.14 14.80 -5.74
N SER A 40 4.83 14.67 -6.87
CA SER A 40 5.91 15.59 -7.26
C SER A 40 5.48 17.07 -7.32
N PHE A 41 4.17 17.30 -7.50
CA PHE A 41 3.54 18.63 -7.44
C PHE A 41 3.26 19.11 -5.99
N MET A 42 3.13 18.19 -5.03
CA MET A 42 2.77 18.43 -3.61
C MET A 42 3.93 18.27 -2.60
N GLU A 43 5.04 17.61 -2.97
CA GLU A 43 6.21 17.29 -2.12
C GLU A 43 6.95 18.50 -1.54
N ARG A 44 6.72 19.71 -2.04
CA ARG A 44 7.36 20.91 -1.51
C ARG A 44 6.76 21.40 -0.19
N LEU A 45 5.60 20.89 0.21
CA LEU A 45 4.88 21.47 1.34
C LEU A 45 4.87 20.58 2.60
N LEU A 46 4.58 19.26 2.57
CA LEU A 46 4.43 18.52 3.83
C LEU A 46 4.87 17.04 3.83
N GLY A 47 5.53 16.64 4.94
CA GLY A 47 5.52 15.28 5.51
C GLY A 47 5.80 14.09 4.58
N SER A 48 6.92 14.13 3.86
CA SER A 48 7.28 13.29 2.70
C SER A 48 7.47 11.78 2.95
N ASN A 49 7.83 11.33 4.16
CA ASN A 49 8.46 10.02 4.29
C ASN A 49 7.52 8.81 4.08
N LEU A 50 6.28 8.84 4.56
CA LEU A 50 5.37 7.69 4.48
C LEU A 50 4.84 7.45 3.06
N TYR A 51 4.38 8.51 2.38
CA TYR A 51 3.83 8.41 1.02
C TYR A 51 4.90 8.01 0.00
N ILE A 52 6.10 8.59 0.08
CA ILE A 52 7.23 8.19 -0.77
C ILE A 52 7.56 6.72 -0.53
N THR A 53 7.61 6.29 0.74
CA THR A 53 7.92 4.90 1.08
C THR A 53 6.88 3.95 0.48
N SER A 54 5.59 4.24 0.60
CA SER A 54 4.52 3.43 0.01
C SER A 54 4.60 3.39 -1.52
N ALA A 55 4.70 4.53 -2.20
CA ALA A 55 4.79 4.57 -3.66
C ALA A 55 6.04 3.83 -4.18
N SER A 56 7.19 4.02 -3.51
CA SER A 56 8.44 3.31 -3.84
C SER A 56 8.31 1.80 -3.71
N LEU A 57 7.58 1.32 -2.68
CA LEU A 57 7.29 -0.11 -2.51
C LEU A 57 6.39 -0.65 -3.65
N LEU A 58 5.36 0.10 -4.07
CA LEU A 58 4.52 -0.29 -5.21
C LEU A 58 5.34 -0.37 -6.51
N ILE A 59 6.19 0.62 -6.77
CA ILE A 59 7.08 0.63 -7.95
C ILE A 59 8.01 -0.58 -7.92
N ALA A 60 8.71 -0.80 -6.80
CA ALA A 60 9.65 -1.91 -6.65
C ALA A 60 8.96 -3.26 -6.83
N ALA A 61 7.81 -3.47 -6.17
CA ALA A 61 7.03 -4.69 -6.30
C ALA A 61 6.56 -4.91 -7.75
N GLY A 62 6.04 -3.88 -8.41
CA GLY A 62 5.59 -3.94 -9.80
C GLY A 62 6.70 -4.32 -10.77
N VAL A 63 7.90 -3.74 -10.62
CA VAL A 63 9.07 -4.08 -11.44
C VAL A 63 9.50 -5.53 -11.22
N ILE A 64 9.62 -5.97 -9.95
CA ILE A 64 10.06 -7.33 -9.61
C ILE A 64 9.08 -8.36 -10.18
N VAL A 65 7.78 -8.17 -9.97
CA VAL A 65 6.73 -9.07 -10.47
C VAL A 65 6.75 -9.11 -11.99
N SER A 66 6.79 -7.95 -12.66
CA SER A 66 6.84 -7.88 -14.13
C SER A 66 8.07 -8.60 -14.68
N PHE A 67 9.25 -8.39 -14.08
CA PHE A 67 10.49 -9.02 -14.53
C PHE A 67 10.44 -10.54 -14.38
N ILE A 68 9.95 -11.05 -13.25
CA ILE A 68 9.86 -12.49 -12.99
C ILE A 68 8.83 -13.15 -13.92
N SER A 69 7.68 -12.52 -14.14
CA SER A 69 6.67 -13.01 -15.09
C SER A 69 7.17 -13.02 -16.52
N PHE A 70 7.95 -12.02 -16.92
CA PHE A 70 8.61 -11.99 -18.22
C PHE A 70 9.58 -13.16 -18.38
N LEU A 71 10.44 -13.43 -17.37
CA LEU A 71 11.31 -14.60 -17.36
C LEU A 71 10.53 -15.92 -17.41
N GLY A 72 9.41 -16.03 -16.70
CA GLY A 72 8.52 -17.19 -16.73
C GLY A 72 7.92 -17.44 -18.11
N SER A 73 7.45 -16.38 -18.78
CA SER A 73 6.90 -16.48 -20.15
C SER A 73 7.96 -16.85 -21.19
N LEU A 74 9.18 -16.28 -21.10
CA LEU A 74 10.31 -16.63 -21.96
C LEU A 74 10.81 -18.06 -21.72
N GLY A 75 10.84 -18.52 -20.47
CA GLY A 75 11.21 -19.89 -20.11
C GLY A 75 10.22 -20.92 -20.66
N ALA A 76 8.92 -20.59 -20.65
CA ALA A 76 7.88 -21.41 -21.27
C ALA A 76 8.00 -21.42 -22.81
N TYR A 77 8.35 -20.28 -23.43
CA TYR A 77 8.48 -20.16 -24.88
C TYR A 77 9.73 -20.85 -25.44
N LYS A 78 10.89 -20.71 -24.80
CA LYS A 78 12.17 -21.26 -25.29
C LYS A 78 12.42 -22.72 -24.90
N GLU A 79 11.57 -23.34 -24.08
CA GLU A 79 11.76 -24.71 -23.56
C GLU A 79 13.11 -24.94 -22.84
N ILE A 80 13.80 -23.87 -22.45
CA ILE A 80 15.11 -23.95 -21.78
C ILE A 80 14.88 -24.30 -20.32
N ARG A 81 15.17 -25.55 -19.96
CA ARG A 81 15.05 -26.08 -18.58
C ARG A 81 15.76 -25.22 -17.54
N PHE A 82 16.92 -24.65 -17.88
CA PHE A 82 17.68 -23.77 -16.99
C PHE A 82 16.91 -22.48 -16.64
N MET A 83 16.18 -21.90 -17.59
CA MET A 83 15.43 -20.66 -17.38
C MET A 83 14.20 -20.90 -16.49
N LEU A 84 13.54 -22.05 -16.65
CA LEU A 84 12.46 -22.50 -15.76
C LEU A 84 12.97 -22.80 -14.34
N LEU A 85 14.18 -23.35 -14.20
CA LEU A 85 14.81 -23.59 -12.90
C LEU A 85 15.11 -22.27 -12.19
N VAL A 86 15.70 -21.29 -12.88
CA VAL A 86 15.96 -19.96 -12.32
C VAL A 86 14.66 -19.29 -11.88
N PHE A 87 13.60 -19.36 -12.69
CA PHE A 87 12.27 -18.87 -12.32
C PHE A 87 11.76 -19.52 -11.03
N PHE A 88 11.83 -20.85 -10.93
CA PHE A 88 11.39 -21.57 -9.73
C PHE A 88 12.21 -21.18 -8.49
N VAL A 89 13.53 -21.06 -8.61
CA VAL A 89 14.40 -20.62 -7.51
C VAL A 89 14.09 -19.20 -7.08
N LEU A 90 13.86 -18.27 -8.01
CA LEU A 90 13.47 -16.89 -7.69
C LEU A 90 12.13 -16.83 -6.96
N LEU A 91 11.13 -17.58 -7.43
CA LEU A 91 9.84 -17.68 -6.75
C LEU A 91 9.98 -18.27 -5.34
N PHE A 92 10.78 -19.31 -5.19
CA PHE A 92 11.03 -19.92 -3.89
C PHE A 92 11.71 -18.94 -2.93
N LEU A 93 12.70 -18.18 -3.39
CA LEU A 93 13.35 -17.15 -2.58
C LEU A 93 12.38 -16.05 -2.16
N ILE A 94 11.52 -15.58 -3.07
CA ILE A 94 10.48 -14.59 -2.75
C ILE A 94 9.50 -15.14 -1.74
N PHE A 95 9.10 -16.41 -1.87
CA PHE A 95 8.23 -17.05 -0.90
C PHE A 95 8.86 -17.06 0.51
N ILE A 96 10.14 -17.41 0.62
CA ILE A 96 10.86 -17.34 1.90
C ILE A 96 10.92 -15.89 2.42
N LEU A 97 11.22 -14.90 1.57
CA LEU A 97 11.23 -13.48 1.96
C LEU A 97 9.86 -12.99 2.43
N MET A 98 8.77 -13.39 1.75
CA MET A 98 7.40 -13.07 2.16
C MET A 98 7.04 -13.72 3.49
N LEU A 99 7.42 -14.99 3.70
CA LEU A 99 7.21 -15.67 4.98
C LEU A 99 7.98 -14.98 6.11
N LEU A 100 9.26 -14.69 5.91
CA LEU A 100 10.08 -13.98 6.89
C LEU A 100 9.52 -12.57 7.16
N GLY A 101 9.14 -11.84 6.11
CA GLY A 101 8.50 -10.53 6.23
C GLY A 101 7.17 -10.59 6.98
N GLY A 102 6.35 -11.61 6.74
CA GLY A 102 5.10 -11.83 7.46
C GLY A 102 5.32 -12.15 8.94
N ILE A 103 6.29 -13.02 9.25
CA ILE A 103 6.66 -13.36 10.64
C ILE A 103 7.19 -12.12 11.35
N LEU A 104 8.13 -11.39 10.74
CA LEU A 104 8.68 -10.16 11.29
C LEU A 104 7.59 -9.09 11.46
N GLY A 105 6.70 -8.95 10.47
CA GLY A 105 5.55 -8.04 10.55
C GLY A 105 4.60 -8.38 11.69
N TYR A 106 4.36 -9.67 11.95
CA TYR A 106 3.55 -10.12 13.07
C TYR A 106 4.24 -9.89 14.42
N VAL A 107 5.52 -10.25 14.54
CA VAL A 107 6.31 -10.06 15.77
C VAL A 107 6.43 -8.58 16.12
N PHE A 108 6.67 -7.72 15.13
CA PHE A 108 6.80 -6.27 15.31
C PHE A 108 5.49 -5.51 15.12
N ARG A 109 4.33 -6.18 15.09
CA ARG A 109 3.03 -5.53 14.82
C ARG A 109 2.76 -4.37 15.76
N ASN A 110 3.09 -4.51 17.05
CA ASN A 110 2.86 -3.47 18.05
C ASN A 110 3.74 -2.24 17.77
N GLN A 111 5.00 -2.44 17.37
CA GLN A 111 5.90 -1.34 17.04
C GLN A 111 5.48 -0.62 15.75
N VAL A 112 4.96 -1.36 14.78
CA VAL A 112 4.40 -0.79 13.54
C VAL A 112 3.15 0.02 13.87
N ASP A 113 2.25 -0.51 14.71
CA ASP A 113 1.03 0.18 15.14
C ASP A 113 1.35 1.46 15.93
N ASP A 114 2.29 1.40 16.87
CA ASP A 114 2.74 2.56 17.65
C ASP A 114 3.40 3.64 16.77
N ARG A 115 4.22 3.23 15.78
CA ARG A 115 4.78 4.16 14.79
C ARG A 115 3.66 4.78 13.95
N MET A 116 2.72 3.98 13.46
CA MET A 116 1.62 4.48 12.64
C MET A 116 0.77 5.48 13.42
N LYS A 117 0.40 5.17 14.67
CA LYS A 117 -0.34 6.08 15.55
C LYS A 117 0.42 7.37 15.82
N ARG A 118 1.73 7.31 16.04
CA ARG A 118 2.57 8.50 16.25
C ARG A 118 2.56 9.39 15.01
N GLU A 119 2.76 8.83 13.83
CA GLU A 119 2.76 9.56 12.57
C GLU A 119 1.39 10.17 12.28
N MET A 120 0.31 9.45 12.59
CA MET A 120 -1.06 9.98 12.52
C MET A 120 -1.29 11.14 13.51
N LYS A 121 -0.79 11.04 14.75
CA LYS A 121 -0.85 12.13 15.76
C LYS A 121 -0.10 13.38 15.29
N ILE A 122 1.00 13.22 14.56
CA ILE A 122 1.75 14.35 14.01
C ILE A 122 0.99 14.95 12.81
N THR A 123 0.60 14.13 11.85
CA THR A 123 -0.01 14.60 10.60
C THR A 123 -1.39 15.25 10.80
N ILE A 124 -2.20 14.82 11.77
CA ILE A 124 -3.50 15.46 12.05
C ILE A 124 -3.37 16.92 12.53
N SER A 125 -2.23 17.30 13.12
CA SER A 125 -2.00 18.68 13.55
C SER A 125 -1.86 19.67 12.39
N TYR A 126 -1.54 19.16 11.19
CA TYR A 126 -1.44 19.95 9.96
C TYR A 126 -2.76 20.00 9.16
N TYR A 127 -3.81 19.33 9.65
CA TYR A 127 -5.14 19.36 9.03
C TYR A 127 -5.69 20.80 8.98
N GLY A 128 -6.12 21.25 7.81
CA GLY A 128 -6.57 22.61 7.53
C GLY A 128 -5.46 23.61 7.19
N ASN A 129 -4.20 23.32 7.54
CA ASN A 129 -3.05 24.15 7.17
C ASN A 129 -2.40 23.70 5.84
N ASP A 130 -2.61 22.44 5.49
CA ASP A 130 -2.14 21.83 4.24
C ASP A 130 -3.29 21.18 3.50
N SER A 131 -3.51 21.58 2.24
CA SER A 131 -4.51 20.96 1.38
C SER A 131 -4.23 19.47 1.15
N ALA A 132 -2.97 19.05 0.98
CA ALA A 132 -2.64 17.65 0.70
C ALA A 132 -2.91 16.72 1.89
N ILE A 133 -2.51 17.12 3.10
CA ILE A 133 -2.83 16.38 4.32
C ILE A 133 -4.34 16.44 4.61
N THR A 134 -5.00 17.58 4.38
CA THR A 134 -6.46 17.71 4.59
C THR A 134 -7.23 16.76 3.67
N ASP A 135 -6.93 16.76 2.38
CA ASP A 135 -7.58 15.87 1.40
C ASP A 135 -7.34 14.38 1.73
N ALA A 136 -6.14 14.04 2.19
CA ALA A 136 -5.82 12.69 2.62
C ALA A 136 -6.63 12.27 3.85
N TRP A 137 -6.72 13.13 4.87
CA TRP A 137 -7.56 12.87 6.05
C TRP A 137 -9.04 12.80 5.70
N ASP A 138 -9.55 13.70 4.86
CA ASP A 138 -10.95 13.70 4.42
C ASP A 138 -11.28 12.45 3.61
N SER A 139 -10.34 11.94 2.82
CA SER A 139 -10.50 10.68 2.10
C SER A 139 -10.56 9.51 3.09
N VAL A 140 -9.63 9.42 4.04
CA VAL A 140 -9.64 8.37 5.07
C VAL A 140 -10.93 8.41 5.89
N GLN A 141 -11.33 9.58 6.38
CA GLN A 141 -12.52 9.75 7.20
C GLN A 141 -13.80 9.39 6.44
N ARG A 142 -13.92 9.77 5.16
CA ARG A 142 -15.07 9.40 4.31
C ARG A 142 -15.10 7.91 3.99
N ASN A 143 -13.96 7.31 3.67
CA ASN A 143 -13.88 5.89 3.31
C ASN A 143 -14.10 4.96 4.50
N PHE A 144 -13.64 5.34 5.69
CA PHE A 144 -13.75 4.53 6.90
C PHE A 144 -14.87 5.00 7.86
N HIS A 145 -15.64 6.02 7.48
CA HIS A 145 -16.71 6.62 8.29
C HIS A 145 -16.27 6.95 9.74
N CYS A 146 -15.05 7.47 9.89
CA CYS A 146 -14.44 7.79 11.18
C CYS A 146 -14.06 9.28 11.25
N CYS A 147 -13.77 9.78 12.46
CA CYS A 147 -13.37 11.18 12.68
C CYS A 147 -12.12 11.26 13.58
N GLY A 148 -10.96 11.41 12.95
CA GLY A 148 -9.66 11.50 13.62
C GLY A 148 -9.17 10.18 14.21
N ILE A 149 -8.22 10.27 15.15
CA ILE A 149 -7.61 9.12 15.84
C ILE A 149 -7.79 9.23 17.35
N GLU A 150 -7.97 8.10 18.02
CA GLU A 150 -8.06 8.08 19.48
C GLU A 150 -6.72 8.45 20.13
N ILE A 151 -6.77 9.36 21.10
CA ILE A 151 -5.59 9.81 21.87
C ILE A 151 -5.91 9.65 23.35
N ASP A 152 -5.23 8.73 24.02
CA ASP A 152 -5.31 8.56 25.48
C ASP A 152 -6.76 8.38 25.99
N ASN A 153 -7.52 7.49 25.34
CA ASN A 153 -8.96 7.26 25.55
C ASN A 153 -9.88 8.46 25.25
N HIS A 154 -9.37 9.49 24.57
CA HIS A 154 -10.19 10.58 24.06
C HIS A 154 -10.52 10.39 22.58
N PRO A 155 -11.77 10.70 22.16
CA PRO A 155 -12.18 10.54 20.78
C PRO A 155 -11.45 11.54 19.86
N GLY A 156 -11.15 11.11 18.63
CA GLY A 156 -10.26 11.84 17.73
C GLY A 156 -10.76 13.22 17.29
N TYR A 157 -12.05 13.49 17.40
CA TYR A 157 -12.62 14.79 17.06
C TYR A 157 -12.20 15.92 18.00
N VAL A 158 -11.67 15.60 19.19
CA VAL A 158 -11.21 16.59 20.18
C VAL A 158 -10.09 17.48 19.63
N ILE A 159 -9.27 16.97 18.72
CA ILE A 159 -8.20 17.73 18.07
C ILE A 159 -8.78 18.86 17.21
N TYR A 160 -9.84 18.58 16.47
CA TYR A 160 -10.55 19.59 15.66
C TYR A 160 -11.21 20.65 16.53
N LEU A 161 -11.78 20.26 17.68
CA LEU A 161 -12.39 21.19 18.64
C LEU A 161 -11.37 22.10 19.35
N LYS A 162 -10.13 21.64 19.50
CA LYS A 162 -9.05 22.41 20.13
C LYS A 162 -8.44 23.43 19.18
N ASN A 163 -8.32 23.08 17.90
CA ASN A 163 -7.71 23.94 16.88
C ASN A 163 -8.67 24.95 16.25
N ASN A 164 -9.99 24.85 16.47
CA ASN A 164 -10.95 25.80 15.92
C ASN A 164 -11.28 26.94 16.91
N PRO A 165 -10.83 28.20 16.66
CA PRO A 165 -11.15 29.33 17.53
C PRO A 165 -12.63 29.73 17.49
N PHE A 166 -13.38 29.28 16.48
CA PHE A 166 -14.81 29.56 16.33
C PHE A 166 -15.72 28.75 17.26
N PHE A 167 -15.23 27.66 17.84
CA PHE A 167 -16.02 26.83 18.74
C PHE A 167 -16.02 27.43 20.16
N SER A 168 -17.12 28.11 20.51
CA SER A 168 -17.35 28.56 21.89
C SER A 168 -17.42 27.38 22.85
N THR A 169 -17.19 27.62 24.14
CA THR A 169 -17.25 26.59 25.20
C THR A 169 -18.61 25.88 25.25
N SER A 170 -19.69 26.59 24.88
CA SER A 170 -21.05 26.04 24.78
C SER A 170 -21.23 25.17 23.52
N GLN A 171 -20.69 25.59 22.38
CA GLN A 171 -20.71 24.80 21.14
C GLN A 171 -19.89 23.51 21.27
N ARG A 172 -18.76 23.53 21.99
CA ARG A 172 -17.96 22.33 22.29
C ARG A 172 -18.74 21.28 23.09
N LYS A 173 -19.47 21.69 24.11
CA LYS A 173 -20.32 20.77 24.90
C LYS A 173 -21.42 20.15 24.04
N LYS A 174 -22.08 20.96 23.22
CA LYS A 174 -23.16 20.49 22.34
C LYS A 174 -22.65 19.54 21.24
N PHE A 175 -21.47 19.81 20.69
CA PHE A 175 -20.83 18.91 19.72
C PHE A 175 -20.45 17.56 20.35
N HIS A 176 -19.92 17.57 21.57
CA HIS A 176 -19.63 16.35 22.32
C HIS A 176 -20.90 15.53 22.61
N GLU A 177 -22.06 16.17 22.79
CA GLU A 177 -23.35 15.52 23.04
C GLU A 177 -24.01 14.95 21.77
N VAL A 178 -23.61 15.43 20.58
CA VAL A 178 -24.11 14.96 19.27
C VAL A 178 -23.24 13.84 18.70
N VAL A 179 -21.96 13.80 19.05
CA VAL A 179 -20.98 12.83 18.53
C VAL A 179 -20.85 11.58 19.43
N VAL A 180 -21.28 11.66 20.69
CA VAL A 180 -21.34 10.52 21.65
C VAL A 180 -22.73 9.90 21.65
#